data_AF-A0A7C5EPM1-F1
#
_entry.id   AF-A0A7C5EPM1-F1
#
_cell.length_a   1.000
_cell.length_b   1.000
_cell.length_c   1.000
_cell.angle_alpha   90.00
_cell.angle_beta   90.00
_cell.angle_gamma   90.00
#
_symmetry.space_group_name_H-M   'P 1'
#
loop_
_entity.id
_entity.type
_entity.pdbx_description
1 polymer ?
#
loop_
_entity_poly.entity_id
_entity_poly.type
_entity_poly.pdbx_seq_one_letter_code
_entity_poly.pdbx_strand_id
1 'polypeptide(L)'
;MLKWVLLLTMWGTGWGCSSQSPDLLLEARVIQVLDGDTVILEEGRKVRLLGIDAPELEKEGQPAQFLAHKAKEVLTQLAQGKKVRLEYDELRYDRYGRTLAHLFLPDGTHLNQELVRQGLARVYVIPPNRRYQEELLAAQREAILAPRGIWLAALKQDEPYYLANKNSHILHRPSCPLGEKIAPVNRVRFTSKKEAFLQGYSPCRTCQP
;
A
#
# COMPACT_ATOMS: atom_id res chain seq x y z
N MET A 1 -14.44 -31.95 70.24
CA MET A 1 -14.87 -30.93 69.27
C MET A 1 -13.69 -30.60 68.36
N LEU A 2 -13.94 -30.57 67.04
CA LEU A 2 -13.10 -29.99 65.96
C LEU A 2 -11.69 -30.58 65.73
N LYS A 3 -11.19 -30.76 64.51
CA LYS A 3 -11.71 -30.92 63.14
C LYS A 3 -10.46 -31.36 62.34
N TRP A 4 -10.64 -32.33 61.43
CA TRP A 4 -9.62 -32.77 60.48
C TRP A 4 -9.33 -31.70 59.40
N VAL A 5 -8.09 -31.59 58.92
CA VAL A 5 -7.79 -31.06 57.56
C VAL A 5 -6.62 -31.84 56.95
N LEU A 6 -6.94 -32.64 55.93
CA LEU A 6 -6.01 -33.22 54.95
C LEU A 6 -5.68 -32.15 53.90
N LEU A 7 -4.39 -31.91 53.65
CA LEU A 7 -3.92 -31.07 52.54
C LEU A 7 -3.61 -31.98 51.34
N LEU A 8 -4.47 -31.94 50.32
CA LEU A 8 -4.20 -32.49 49.00
C LEU A 8 -3.28 -31.52 48.23
N THR A 9 -2.11 -31.99 47.81
CA THR A 9 -1.27 -31.31 46.83
C THR A 9 -1.77 -31.64 45.43
N MET A 10 -2.46 -30.70 44.78
CA MET A 10 -2.76 -30.78 43.35
C MET A 10 -1.54 -30.31 42.54
N TRP A 11 -0.94 -31.22 41.77
CA TRP A 11 -0.04 -30.87 40.68
C TRP A 11 -0.87 -30.38 39.50
N GLY A 12 -0.95 -29.06 39.32
CA GLY A 12 -1.46 -28.45 38.11
C GLY A 12 -0.36 -28.38 37.06
N THR A 13 -0.39 -29.30 36.09
CA THR A 13 0.39 -29.19 34.85
C THR A 13 -0.19 -28.05 33.99
N GLY A 14 0.38 -26.86 34.16
CA GLY A 14 0.04 -25.71 33.31
C GLY A 14 0.52 -25.93 31.88
N TRP A 15 -0.39 -26.28 30.97
CA TRP A 15 -0.20 -26.10 29.54
C TRP A 15 -0.29 -24.61 29.23
N GLY A 16 0.85 -23.92 29.26
CA GLY A 16 0.99 -22.57 28.74
C GLY A 16 0.90 -22.59 27.22
N CYS A 17 -0.29 -22.36 26.67
CA CYS A 17 -0.44 -22.05 25.25
C CYS A 17 0.13 -20.65 25.03
N SER A 18 1.40 -20.57 24.60
CA SER A 18 2.02 -19.32 24.21
C SER A 18 1.35 -18.84 22.91
N SER A 19 0.33 -18.00 23.04
CA SER A 19 -0.18 -17.24 21.91
C SER A 19 0.87 -16.19 21.57
N GLN A 20 1.71 -16.50 20.58
CA GLN A 20 2.52 -15.46 19.94
C GLN A 20 1.54 -14.42 19.39
N SER A 21 1.71 -13.17 19.80
CA SER A 21 0.88 -12.09 19.28
C SER A 21 1.07 -12.05 17.76
N PRO A 22 0.00 -12.13 16.96
CA PRO A 22 0.12 -12.20 15.50
C PRO A 22 0.86 -10.99 14.93
N ASP A 23 0.92 -9.86 15.65
CA ASP A 23 1.68 -8.66 15.28
C ASP A 23 3.21 -8.79 15.24
N LEU A 24 3.79 -9.86 15.77
CA LEU A 24 5.24 -10.09 15.74
C LEU A 24 5.68 -11.01 14.59
N LEU A 25 4.74 -11.62 13.87
CA LEU A 25 5.06 -12.49 12.74
C LEU A 25 5.51 -11.66 11.55
N LEU A 26 6.83 -11.59 11.39
CA LEU A 26 7.52 -10.98 10.24
C LEU A 26 7.46 -11.86 8.99
N GLU A 27 6.95 -13.09 9.09
CA GLU A 27 6.74 -13.97 7.95
C GLU A 27 5.40 -14.68 8.07
N ALA A 28 4.70 -14.82 6.95
CA ALA A 28 3.42 -15.52 6.89
C ALA A 28 3.13 -15.95 5.45
N ARG A 29 2.23 -16.93 5.27
CA ARG A 29 1.71 -17.27 3.95
C ARG A 29 0.58 -16.34 3.54
N VAL A 30 0.60 -15.87 2.30
CA VAL A 30 -0.55 -15.17 1.69
C VAL A 30 -1.59 -16.20 1.27
N ILE A 31 -2.80 -16.11 1.83
CA ILE A 31 -3.91 -17.02 1.50
C ILE A 31 -4.88 -16.42 0.49
N GLN A 32 -4.97 -15.09 0.42
CA GLN A 32 -5.90 -14.40 -0.47
C GLN A 32 -5.36 -13.04 -0.90
N VAL A 33 -5.61 -12.67 -2.15
CA VAL A 33 -5.39 -11.32 -2.67
C VAL A 33 -6.76 -10.65 -2.89
N LEU A 34 -6.99 -9.51 -2.24
CA LEU A 34 -8.27 -8.81 -2.29
C LEU A 34 -8.36 -7.91 -3.53
N ASP A 35 -7.33 -7.10 -3.76
CA ASP A 35 -7.19 -6.14 -4.85
C ASP A 35 -5.71 -5.99 -5.25
N GLY A 36 -5.36 -4.95 -6.02
CA GLY A 36 -4.01 -4.74 -6.53
C GLY A 36 -2.97 -4.33 -5.48
N ASP A 37 -3.36 -4.08 -4.22
CA ASP A 37 -2.42 -3.68 -3.17
C ASP A 37 -2.80 -4.16 -1.76
N THR A 38 -3.75 -5.08 -1.63
CA THR A 38 -4.19 -5.64 -0.35
C THR A 38 -4.23 -7.17 -0.38
N VAL A 39 -3.63 -7.81 0.63
CA VAL A 39 -3.61 -9.28 0.81
C VAL A 39 -4.11 -9.69 2.19
N ILE A 40 -4.48 -10.97 2.33
CA ILE A 40 -4.79 -11.62 3.61
C ILE A 40 -3.77 -12.74 3.86
N LEU A 41 -3.23 -12.76 5.07
CA LEU A 41 -2.29 -13.77 5.55
C LEU A 41 -3.02 -14.94 6.24
N GLU A 42 -2.34 -16.06 6.40
CA GLU A 42 -2.93 -17.32 6.92
C GLU A 42 -3.55 -17.20 8.32
N GLU A 43 -3.04 -16.30 9.15
CA GLU A 43 -3.54 -15.95 10.48
C GLU A 43 -4.67 -14.89 10.45
N GLY A 44 -5.13 -14.49 9.26
CA GLY A 44 -6.26 -13.58 9.06
C GLY A 44 -5.90 -12.09 9.01
N ARG A 45 -4.63 -11.71 9.22
CA ARG A 45 -4.20 -10.30 9.10
C ARG A 45 -4.37 -9.78 7.68
N LYS A 46 -4.99 -8.61 7.54
CA LYS A 46 -5.10 -7.87 6.28
C LYS A 46 -3.92 -6.91 6.14
N VAL A 47 -3.16 -7.05 5.07
CA VAL A 47 -1.98 -6.23 4.79
C VAL A 47 -2.22 -5.34 3.58
N ARG A 48 -2.09 -4.02 3.76
CA ARG A 48 -2.04 -3.02 2.69
C ARG A 48 -0.58 -2.72 2.34
N LEU A 49 -0.23 -2.88 1.07
CA LEU A 49 1.14 -2.70 0.58
C LEU A 49 1.59 -1.25 0.72
N LEU A 50 2.62 -0.99 1.52
CA LEU A 50 3.13 0.37 1.74
C LEU A 50 3.73 1.02 0.49
N GLY A 51 3.59 2.35 0.42
CA GLY A 51 4.23 3.20 -0.59
C GLY A 51 3.62 3.16 -1.98
N ILE A 52 2.56 2.36 -2.19
CA ILE A 52 1.94 2.18 -3.51
C ILE A 52 0.42 2.32 -3.46
N ASP A 53 -0.20 2.65 -4.59
CA ASP A 53 -1.65 2.71 -4.77
C ASP A 53 -1.99 2.06 -6.13
N ALA A 54 -2.68 0.92 -6.09
CA ALA A 54 -3.13 0.23 -7.28
C ALA A 54 -4.48 0.78 -7.76
N PRO A 55 -4.84 0.59 -9.04
CA PRO A 55 -6.16 0.95 -9.52
C PRO A 55 -7.27 0.22 -8.76
N GLU A 56 -8.29 0.96 -8.35
CA GLU A 56 -9.41 0.44 -7.56
C GLU A 56 -10.29 -0.47 -8.41
N LEU A 57 -10.70 -1.60 -7.82
CA LEU A 57 -11.74 -2.46 -8.38
C LEU A 57 -13.11 -1.77 -8.33
N GLU A 58 -14.06 -2.35 -9.04
CA GLU A 58 -15.47 -1.96 -9.02
C GLU A 58 -16.03 -1.89 -7.59
N LYS A 59 -16.77 -0.82 -7.31
CA LYS A 59 -17.47 -0.58 -6.03
C LYS A 59 -18.79 0.10 -6.34
N GLU A 60 -19.87 -0.36 -5.72
CA GLU A 60 -21.24 0.19 -5.77
C GLU A 60 -21.47 1.35 -6.77
N GLY A 61 -21.80 1.00 -8.02
CA GLY A 61 -22.14 1.97 -9.07
C GLY A 61 -20.94 2.62 -9.78
N GLN A 62 -19.70 2.28 -9.42
CA GLN A 62 -18.48 2.75 -10.07
C GLN A 62 -17.78 1.59 -10.79
N PRO A 63 -17.44 1.74 -12.08
CA PRO A 63 -16.69 0.72 -12.79
C PRO A 63 -15.26 0.60 -12.24
N ALA A 64 -14.65 -0.57 -12.43
CA ALA A 64 -13.24 -0.77 -12.13
C ALA A 64 -12.36 0.24 -12.88
N GLN A 65 -11.32 0.72 -12.22
CA GLN A 65 -10.32 1.57 -12.86
C GLN A 65 -9.52 0.77 -13.90
N PHE A 66 -8.97 1.48 -14.89
CA PHE A 66 -8.14 0.87 -15.92
C PHE A 66 -7.01 0.03 -15.30
N LEU A 67 -6.94 -1.26 -15.67
CA LEU A 67 -6.02 -2.28 -15.18
C LEU A 67 -6.18 -2.74 -13.71
N ALA A 68 -7.27 -2.40 -13.02
CA ALA A 68 -7.51 -2.86 -11.65
C ALA A 68 -7.50 -4.40 -11.52
N HIS A 69 -8.24 -5.10 -12.39
CA HIS A 69 -8.22 -6.57 -12.41
C HIS A 69 -6.84 -7.13 -12.74
N LYS A 70 -6.08 -6.46 -13.63
CA LYS A 70 -4.73 -6.91 -13.99
C LYS A 70 -3.75 -6.78 -12.83
N ALA A 71 -3.83 -5.68 -12.07
CA ALA A 71 -3.02 -5.48 -10.88
C ALA A 71 -3.28 -6.58 -9.84
N LYS A 72 -4.56 -6.88 -9.58
CA LYS A 72 -4.96 -8.01 -8.71
C LYS A 72 -4.45 -9.36 -9.23
N GLU A 73 -4.62 -9.63 -10.52
CA GLU A 73 -4.17 -10.88 -11.15
C GLU A 73 -2.66 -11.09 -10.97
N VAL A 74 -1.86 -10.06 -11.25
CA VAL A 74 -0.40 -10.15 -11.12
C VAL A 74 0.01 -10.30 -9.65
N LEU A 75 -0.58 -9.54 -8.72
CA LEU A 75 -0.31 -9.74 -7.29
C LEU A 75 -0.71 -11.15 -6.83
N THR A 76 -1.79 -11.71 -7.35
CA THR A 76 -2.22 -13.10 -7.10
C THR A 76 -1.16 -14.09 -7.57
N GLN A 77 -0.67 -13.96 -8.80
CA GLN A 77 0.39 -14.83 -9.35
C GLN A 77 1.71 -14.72 -8.57
N LEU A 78 2.05 -13.51 -8.14
CA LEU A 78 3.28 -13.26 -7.40
C LEU A 78 3.22 -13.76 -5.96
N ALA A 79 2.08 -13.63 -5.28
CA ALA A 79 2.03 -13.77 -3.83
C ALA A 79 1.14 -14.92 -3.32
N GLN A 80 0.03 -15.25 -3.99
CA GLN A 80 -0.95 -16.19 -3.43
C GLN A 80 -0.35 -17.59 -3.23
N GLY A 81 -0.56 -18.14 -2.04
CA GLY A 81 -0.02 -19.42 -1.62
C GLY A 81 1.47 -19.38 -1.29
N LYS A 82 2.18 -18.24 -1.42
CA LYS A 82 3.59 -18.12 -1.10
C LYS A 82 3.81 -17.55 0.29
N LYS A 83 4.95 -17.92 0.90
CA LYS A 83 5.43 -17.30 2.13
C LYS A 83 6.05 -15.95 1.79
N VAL A 84 5.69 -14.92 2.53
CA VAL A 84 6.22 -13.57 2.40
C VAL A 84 6.84 -13.12 3.71
N ARG A 85 7.88 -12.31 3.61
CA ARG A 85 8.44 -11.56 4.73
C ARG A 85 7.87 -10.14 4.71
N LEU A 86 7.37 -9.69 5.86
CA LEU A 86 6.85 -8.36 6.08
C LEU A 86 7.96 -7.46 6.59
N GLU A 87 8.14 -6.30 5.95
CA GLU A 87 8.91 -5.20 6.51
C GLU A 87 7.99 -4.02 6.80
N TYR A 88 7.94 -3.66 8.08
CA TYR A 88 7.19 -2.50 8.56
C TYR A 88 7.97 -1.21 8.40
N ASP A 89 7.26 -0.11 8.55
CA ASP A 89 7.82 1.22 8.74
C ASP A 89 7.31 1.81 10.06
N GLU A 90 7.55 3.10 10.29
CA GLU A 90 7.19 3.81 11.53
C GLU A 90 5.72 3.60 11.95
N LEU A 91 4.77 3.80 11.04
CA LEU A 91 3.36 3.47 11.25
C LEU A 91 3.03 2.09 10.69
N ARG A 92 2.54 1.22 11.58
CA ARG A 92 2.20 -0.17 11.26
C ARG A 92 0.75 -0.41 10.90
N TYR A 93 -0.14 0.54 11.19
CA TYR A 93 -1.57 0.40 10.90
C TYR A 93 -2.11 1.65 10.27
N ASP A 94 -3.09 1.46 9.39
CA ASP A 94 -3.93 2.57 8.97
C ASP A 94 -5.16 2.74 9.87
N ARG A 95 -5.94 3.79 9.59
CA ARG A 95 -7.18 4.10 10.32
C ARG A 95 -8.27 3.02 10.23
N TYR A 96 -8.13 2.06 9.32
CA TYR A 96 -9.07 0.95 9.13
C TYR A 96 -8.59 -0.33 9.82
N GLY A 97 -7.46 -0.27 10.54
CA GLY A 97 -6.87 -1.42 11.22
C GLY A 97 -6.14 -2.39 10.30
N ARG A 98 -5.86 -2.02 9.04
CA ARG A 98 -5.01 -2.85 8.16
C ARG A 98 -3.56 -2.70 8.56
N THR A 99 -2.83 -3.81 8.57
CA THR A 99 -1.38 -3.80 8.71
C THR A 99 -0.76 -3.15 7.48
N LEU A 100 0.21 -2.26 7.69
CA LEU A 100 0.96 -1.55 6.67
C LEU A 100 2.35 -2.18 6.54
N ALA A 101 2.66 -2.78 5.40
CA ALA A 101 3.95 -3.43 5.21
C ALA A 101 4.43 -3.42 3.75
N HIS A 102 5.74 -3.53 3.58
CA HIS A 102 6.38 -3.99 2.36
C HIS A 102 6.47 -5.51 2.40
N LEU A 103 6.16 -6.18 1.29
CA LEU A 103 6.23 -7.64 1.20
C LEU A 103 7.40 -8.08 0.34
N PHE A 104 8.15 -9.06 0.84
CA PHE A 104 9.28 -9.68 0.17
C PHE A 104 9.05 -11.18 0.00
N LEU A 105 9.37 -11.71 -1.18
CA LEU A 105 9.47 -13.15 -1.39
C LEU A 105 10.76 -13.72 -0.78
N PRO A 106 10.89 -15.05 -0.61
CA PRO A 106 12.08 -15.68 -0.04
C PRO A 106 13.37 -15.42 -0.84
N ASP A 107 13.25 -15.16 -2.14
CA ASP A 107 14.36 -14.82 -3.03
C ASP A 107 14.78 -13.34 -2.95
N GLY A 108 14.12 -12.54 -2.10
CA GLY A 108 14.39 -11.12 -1.94
C GLY A 108 13.56 -10.21 -2.86
N THR A 109 12.69 -10.74 -3.72
CA THR A 109 11.84 -9.93 -4.59
C THR A 109 10.89 -9.05 -3.78
N HIS A 110 10.99 -7.73 -3.95
CA HIS A 110 10.09 -6.74 -3.34
C HIS A 110 8.80 -6.60 -4.15
N LEU A 111 7.71 -7.15 -3.63
CA LEU A 111 6.42 -7.22 -4.35
C LEU A 111 5.86 -5.83 -4.66
N ASN A 112 5.97 -4.88 -3.72
CA ASN A 112 5.46 -3.52 -3.91
C ASN A 112 6.16 -2.83 -5.09
N GLN A 113 7.48 -2.93 -5.15
CA GLN A 113 8.26 -2.36 -6.24
C GLN A 113 8.01 -3.07 -7.57
N GLU A 114 7.81 -4.40 -7.56
CA GLU A 114 7.50 -5.15 -8.77
C GLU A 114 6.19 -4.68 -9.42
N LEU A 115 5.14 -4.45 -8.63
CA LEU A 115 3.88 -3.90 -9.13
C LEU A 115 4.07 -2.50 -9.75
N VAL A 116 4.88 -1.64 -9.11
CA VAL A 116 5.18 -0.31 -9.65
C VAL A 116 6.00 -0.39 -10.94
N ARG A 117 7.01 -1.25 -10.98
CA ARG A 117 7.88 -1.47 -12.15
C ARG A 117 7.12 -1.99 -13.38
N GLN A 118 6.08 -2.79 -13.16
CA GLN A 118 5.17 -3.25 -14.21
C GLN A 118 4.11 -2.19 -14.59
N GLY A 119 4.05 -1.06 -13.90
CA GLY A 119 3.05 -0.02 -14.11
C GLY A 119 1.65 -0.43 -13.65
N LEU A 120 1.54 -1.32 -12.66
CA LEU A 120 0.26 -1.80 -12.11
C LEU A 120 -0.13 -1.10 -10.80
N ALA A 121 0.77 -0.29 -10.26
CA ALA A 121 0.51 0.64 -9.16
C ALA A 121 1.33 1.91 -9.36
N ARG A 122 0.89 3.01 -8.75
CA ARG A 122 1.67 4.25 -8.64
C ARG A 122 2.28 4.36 -7.26
N VAL A 123 3.32 5.16 -7.11
CA VAL A 123 3.86 5.54 -5.81
C VAL A 123 2.87 6.44 -5.09
N TYR A 124 2.61 6.11 -3.84
CA TYR A 124 1.76 6.87 -2.92
C TYR A 124 2.31 6.73 -1.50
N VAL A 125 3.03 7.75 -1.05
CA VAL A 125 3.75 7.75 0.23
C VAL A 125 2.99 8.61 1.23
N ILE A 126 2.62 7.99 2.36
CA ILE A 126 1.98 8.67 3.49
C ILE A 126 3.02 8.79 4.60
N PRO A 127 3.49 10.00 4.95
CA PRO A 127 4.44 10.19 6.03
C PRO A 127 3.87 9.68 7.37
N PRO A 128 4.72 9.15 8.27
CA PRO A 128 6.19 9.11 8.18
C PRO A 128 6.78 7.93 7.38
N ASN A 129 5.96 7.03 6.83
CA ASN A 129 6.45 5.80 6.19
C ASN A 129 7.15 6.07 4.84
N ARG A 130 8.48 6.14 4.84
CA ARG A 130 9.30 6.52 3.67
C ARG A 130 10.42 5.54 3.33
N ARG A 131 10.54 4.41 4.04
CA ARG A 131 11.71 3.51 4.00
C ARG A 131 12.18 3.10 2.59
N TYR A 132 11.26 2.91 1.64
CA TYR A 132 11.56 2.50 0.25
C TYR A 132 11.10 3.50 -0.81
N GLN A 133 10.92 4.77 -0.43
CA GLN A 133 10.35 5.77 -1.34
C GLN A 133 11.18 5.89 -2.63
N GLU A 134 12.51 5.94 -2.53
CA GLU A 134 13.37 6.19 -3.69
C GLU A 134 13.41 5.00 -4.66
N GLU A 135 13.42 3.78 -4.14
CA GLU A 135 13.38 2.55 -4.94
C GLU A 135 12.05 2.39 -5.68
N LEU A 136 10.95 2.78 -5.02
CA LEU A 136 9.62 2.81 -5.64
C LEU A 136 9.54 3.91 -6.71
N LEU A 137 10.08 5.10 -6.44
CA LEU A 137 10.11 6.19 -7.43
C LEU A 137 10.98 5.84 -8.63
N ALA A 138 12.11 5.16 -8.44
CA ALA A 138 12.93 4.66 -9.53
C ALA A 138 12.13 3.69 -10.42
N ALA A 139 11.44 2.70 -9.83
CA ALA A 139 10.58 1.77 -10.56
C ALA A 139 9.43 2.47 -11.30
N GLN A 140 8.85 3.52 -10.70
CA GLN A 140 7.79 4.31 -11.35
C GLN A 140 8.34 5.07 -12.56
N ARG A 141 9.53 5.67 -12.45
CA ARG A 141 10.18 6.36 -13.57
C ARG A 141 10.44 5.39 -14.72
N GLU A 142 10.93 4.18 -14.43
CA GLU A 142 11.09 3.13 -15.43
C GLU A 142 9.76 2.80 -16.13
N ALA A 143 8.69 2.58 -15.38
CA ALA A 143 7.38 2.25 -15.93
C ALA A 143 6.78 3.38 -16.79
N ILE A 144 6.99 4.64 -16.40
CA ILE A 144 6.56 5.82 -17.16
C ILE A 144 7.34 5.97 -18.47
N LEU A 145 8.67 5.75 -18.43
CA LEU A 145 9.56 5.91 -19.58
C LEU A 145 9.45 4.74 -20.57
N ALA A 146 9.09 3.54 -20.10
CA ALA A 146 8.87 2.33 -20.90
C ALA A 146 7.38 2.11 -21.27
N PRO A 147 6.60 3.19 -21.43
CA PRO A 147 5.13 3.29 -21.30
C PRO A 147 4.38 2.01 -20.89
N ARG A 148 4.46 1.62 -19.61
CA ARG A 148 3.83 0.40 -19.09
C ARG A 148 2.51 0.67 -18.37
N GLY A 149 1.60 -0.29 -18.44
CA GLY A 149 0.43 -0.38 -17.56
C GLY A 149 -0.42 0.90 -17.49
N ILE A 150 -0.69 1.37 -16.26
CA ILE A 150 -1.60 2.50 -16.00
C ILE A 150 -1.13 3.79 -16.66
N TRP A 151 0.17 3.92 -16.94
CA TRP A 151 0.76 5.12 -17.53
C TRP A 151 0.31 5.37 -18.98
N LEU A 152 -0.20 4.34 -19.67
CA LEU A 152 -0.81 4.48 -21.00
C LEU A 152 -2.05 5.38 -20.98
N ALA A 153 -2.81 5.37 -19.88
CA ALA A 153 -4.01 6.20 -19.72
C ALA A 153 -3.73 7.42 -18.82
N ALA A 154 -2.96 7.25 -17.75
CA ALA A 154 -2.77 8.27 -16.72
C ALA A 154 -2.03 9.53 -17.20
N LEU A 155 -1.24 9.42 -18.28
CA LEU A 155 -0.44 10.54 -18.82
C LEU A 155 -1.20 11.44 -19.80
N LYS A 156 -2.46 11.11 -20.15
CA LYS A 156 -3.27 11.93 -21.07
C LYS A 156 -3.48 13.33 -20.49
N GLN A 157 -2.99 14.35 -21.20
CA GLN A 157 -3.21 15.74 -20.84
C GLN A 157 -4.67 16.14 -21.06
N ASP A 158 -5.29 16.73 -20.04
CA ASP A 158 -6.69 17.17 -20.05
C ASP A 158 -6.89 18.55 -19.38
N GLU A 159 -5.82 19.15 -18.89
CA GLU A 159 -5.78 20.49 -18.30
C GLU A 159 -4.62 21.30 -18.91
N PRO A 160 -4.63 22.64 -18.88
CA PRO A 160 -3.49 23.44 -19.32
C PRO A 160 -2.29 23.38 -18.36
N TYR A 161 -2.54 23.05 -17.09
CA TYR A 161 -1.54 22.86 -16.05
C TYR A 161 -2.15 22.13 -14.86
N TYR A 162 -1.31 21.73 -13.91
CA TYR A 162 -1.74 21.12 -12.65
C TYR A 162 -1.10 21.86 -11.47
N LEU A 163 -1.83 21.94 -10.36
CA LEU A 163 -1.34 22.49 -9.10
C LEU A 163 -0.92 21.36 -8.18
N ALA A 164 0.15 21.56 -7.42
CA ALA A 164 0.57 20.57 -6.45
C ALA A 164 1.06 21.20 -5.15
N ASN A 165 1.06 20.40 -4.08
CA ASN A 165 1.63 20.80 -2.80
C ASN A 165 2.97 20.10 -2.58
N LYS A 166 4.06 20.88 -2.43
CA LYS A 166 5.42 20.34 -2.24
C LYS A 166 5.64 19.54 -0.96
N ASN A 167 4.76 19.65 0.04
CA ASN A 167 4.89 18.94 1.30
C ASN A 167 4.13 17.60 1.29
N SER A 168 2.93 17.58 0.70
CA SER A 168 2.12 16.36 0.61
C SER A 168 2.32 15.58 -0.67
N HIS A 169 2.98 16.17 -1.67
CA HIS A 169 3.16 15.62 -3.02
C HIS A 169 1.83 15.26 -3.72
N ILE A 170 0.74 15.93 -3.38
CA ILE A 170 -0.55 15.71 -4.05
C ILE A 170 -0.72 16.68 -5.22
N LEU A 171 -1.07 16.14 -6.38
CA LEU A 171 -1.37 16.82 -7.63
C LEU A 171 -2.89 17.07 -7.75
N HIS A 172 -3.26 18.24 -8.23
CA HIS A 172 -4.63 18.72 -8.34
C HIS A 172 -4.89 19.33 -9.72
N ARG A 173 -6.13 19.20 -10.19
CA ARG A 173 -6.66 20.05 -11.26
C ARG A 173 -6.68 21.52 -10.80
N PRO A 174 -6.59 22.50 -11.73
CA PRO A 174 -6.69 23.91 -11.39
C PRO A 174 -7.97 24.28 -10.62
N SER A 175 -9.10 23.66 -10.97
CA SER A 175 -10.42 23.88 -10.38
C SER A 175 -10.70 23.08 -9.10
N CYS A 176 -9.70 22.37 -8.56
CA CYS A 176 -9.92 21.53 -7.38
C CYS A 176 -10.03 22.39 -6.11
N PRO A 177 -11.13 22.29 -5.31
CA PRO A 177 -11.29 23.05 -4.08
C PRO A 177 -10.19 22.77 -3.03
N LEU A 178 -9.60 21.58 -3.05
CA LEU A 178 -8.46 21.24 -2.19
C LEU A 178 -7.15 21.84 -2.71
N GLY A 179 -6.98 21.95 -4.02
CA GLY A 179 -5.82 22.57 -4.66
C GLY A 179 -5.78 24.08 -4.43
N GLU A 180 -6.94 24.74 -4.45
CA GLU A 180 -7.08 26.17 -4.18
C GLU A 180 -6.62 26.55 -2.76
N LYS A 181 -6.84 25.64 -1.79
CA LYS A 181 -6.45 25.82 -0.39
C LYS A 181 -4.95 25.63 -0.13
N ILE A 182 -4.15 25.27 -1.14
CA ILE A 182 -2.70 25.15 -0.99
C ILE A 182 -2.11 26.55 -0.77
N ALA A 183 -1.46 26.74 0.38
CA ALA A 183 -0.74 27.97 0.72
C ALA A 183 0.28 28.32 -0.40
N PRO A 184 0.38 29.59 -0.84
CA PRO A 184 1.23 29.98 -1.97
C PRO A 184 2.68 29.49 -1.87
N VAL A 185 3.27 29.55 -0.67
CA VAL A 185 4.63 29.07 -0.39
C VAL A 185 4.86 27.58 -0.65
N ASN A 186 3.80 26.77 -0.59
CA ASN A 186 3.85 25.32 -0.80
C ASN A 186 3.36 24.88 -2.18
N ARG A 187 2.89 25.84 -3.00
CA ARG A 187 2.31 25.57 -4.30
C ARG A 187 3.39 25.37 -5.34
N VAL A 188 3.26 24.29 -6.11
CA VAL A 188 4.07 23.99 -7.29
C VAL A 188 3.12 23.89 -8.49
N ARG A 189 3.58 24.27 -9.68
CA ARG A 189 2.82 24.17 -10.91
C ARG A 189 3.56 23.26 -11.88
N PHE A 190 2.84 22.31 -12.47
CA PHE A 190 3.34 21.42 -13.51
C PHE A 190 2.62 21.69 -14.82
N THR A 191 3.33 21.64 -15.95
CA THR A 191 2.70 21.76 -17.27
C THR A 191 2.14 20.43 -17.75
N SER A 192 2.61 19.31 -17.20
CA SER A 192 2.14 17.98 -17.56
C SER A 192 2.04 17.03 -16.37
N LYS A 193 1.14 16.04 -16.46
CA LYS A 193 1.07 14.94 -15.47
C LYS A 193 2.33 14.09 -15.44
N LYS A 194 2.94 13.89 -16.61
CA LYS A 194 4.19 13.12 -16.74
C LYS A 194 5.29 13.72 -15.87
N GLU A 195 5.48 15.04 -15.93
CA GLU A 195 6.48 15.74 -15.11
C GLU A 195 6.21 15.54 -13.62
N ALA A 196 4.96 15.75 -13.18
CA ALA A 196 4.57 15.58 -11.78
C ALA A 196 4.80 14.14 -11.30
N PHE A 197 4.39 13.13 -12.06
CA PHE A 197 4.54 11.73 -11.70
C PHE A 197 6.00 11.26 -11.70
N LEU A 198 6.85 11.77 -12.60
CA LEU A 198 8.30 11.49 -12.57
C LEU A 198 8.97 12.04 -11.29
N GLN A 199 8.42 13.11 -10.73
CA GLN A 199 8.84 13.72 -9.46
C GLN A 199 8.16 13.09 -8.22
N GLY A 200 7.31 12.08 -8.40
CA GLY A 200 6.70 11.35 -7.29
C GLY A 200 5.43 11.97 -6.72
N TYR A 201 4.81 12.92 -7.43
CA TYR A 201 3.49 13.40 -7.06
C TYR A 201 2.42 12.36 -7.34
N SER A 202 1.34 12.35 -6.57
CA SER A 202 0.20 11.43 -6.74
C SER A 202 -1.09 12.23 -6.94
N PRO A 203 -2.07 11.73 -7.71
CA PRO A 203 -3.30 12.47 -7.94
C PRO A 203 -4.11 12.63 -6.65
N CYS A 204 -4.75 13.78 -6.51
CA CYS A 204 -5.75 14.01 -5.50
C CYS A 204 -6.92 13.03 -5.68
N ARG A 205 -7.32 12.34 -4.60
CA ARG A 205 -8.44 11.39 -4.61
C ARG A 205 -9.79 12.04 -4.98
N THR A 206 -9.93 13.36 -4.80
CA THR A 206 -11.16 14.11 -5.09
C THR A 206 -11.28 14.55 -6.55
N CYS A 207 -10.27 15.23 -7.10
CA CYS A 207 -10.36 15.76 -8.47
C CYS A 207 -9.76 14.85 -9.54
N GLN A 208 -9.01 13.82 -9.14
CA GLN A 208 -8.44 12.79 -10.02
C GLN A 208 -7.89 13.38 -11.34
N PRO A 209 -6.88 14.27 -11.26
CA PRO A 209 -6.25 14.87 -12.43
C PRO A 209 -5.66 13.79 -13.35
#